data_AF-A0A087DPQ3-F1
#
_entry.id   AF-A0A087DPQ3-F1
#
_cell.length_a   1.000
_cell.length_b   1.000
_cell.length_c   1.000
_cell.angle_alpha   90.00
_cell.angle_beta   90.00
_cell.angle_gamma   90.00
#
_symmetry.space_group_name_H-M   'P 1'
#
loop_
_entity.id
_entity.type
_entity.pdbx_description
1 polymer ?
#
loop_
_entity_poly.entity_id
_entity_poly.type
_entity_poly.pdbx_seq_one_letter_code
_entity_poly.pdbx_strand_id
1 'polypeptide(L)'
;MTTKTRTTTGDGMMTVDEVACLLRISQRTVGRILDSGAIPFEMVGRTGRRMVAADDVLRFKRESERRRRIALEGMREAAEEIGMYDTPDSRIPTRTR
;
A
#
# COMPACT_ATOMS: atom_id res chain seq x y z
N MET A 1 -32.60 -16.83 0.46
CA MET A 1 -31.37 -16.80 1.28
C MET A 1 -30.35 -15.95 0.52
N THR A 2 -30.47 -14.61 0.52
CA THR A 2 -29.86 -13.63 1.47
C THR A 2 -28.35 -13.87 1.55
N THR A 3 -27.44 -13.03 1.05
CA THR A 3 -27.27 -11.55 1.14
C THR A 3 -26.48 -11.03 -0.08
N LYS A 4 -26.87 -9.93 -0.75
CA LYS A 4 -26.36 -8.54 -0.58
C LYS A 4 -24.82 -8.52 -0.43
N THR A 5 -24.04 -8.02 -1.39
CA THR A 5 -23.85 -6.59 -1.66
C THR A 5 -23.47 -6.30 -3.13
N ARG A 6 -24.24 -5.42 -3.79
CA ARG A 6 -23.68 -4.56 -4.84
C ARG A 6 -22.68 -3.63 -4.16
N THR A 7 -21.38 -3.78 -4.43
CA THR A 7 -20.42 -2.69 -4.23
C THR A 7 -20.24 -1.98 -5.56
N THR A 8 -21.11 -1.01 -5.80
CA THR A 8 -20.84 0.07 -6.75
C THR A 8 -19.81 0.99 -6.09
N THR A 9 -18.54 0.87 -6.45
CA THR A 9 -17.45 1.76 -5.99
C THR A 9 -16.30 1.66 -6.99
N GLY A 10 -16.09 2.56 -7.94
CA GLY A 10 -16.86 3.73 -8.35
C GLY A 10 -16.45 4.09 -9.78
N ASP A 11 -17.43 4.49 -10.60
CA ASP A 11 -17.22 4.97 -11.97
C ASP A 11 -16.66 6.41 -12.00
N GLY A 12 -15.79 6.73 -11.03
CA GLY A 12 -15.20 8.04 -10.83
C GLY A 12 -13.72 8.00 -11.14
N MET A 13 -13.31 8.82 -12.09
CA MET A 13 -11.90 9.11 -12.31
C MET A 13 -11.37 9.90 -11.12
N MET A 14 -10.29 9.42 -10.52
CA MET A 14 -9.62 10.04 -9.38
C MET A 14 -8.34 10.72 -9.84
N THR A 15 -8.04 11.87 -9.25
CA THR A 15 -6.75 12.55 -9.42
C THR A 15 -5.66 11.83 -8.62
N VAL A 16 -4.40 12.04 -9.02
CA VAL A 16 -3.22 11.53 -8.29
C VAL A 16 -3.27 11.90 -6.80
N ASP A 17 -3.78 13.08 -6.47
CA ASP A 17 -3.86 13.60 -5.11
C ASP A 17 -4.89 12.83 -4.28
N GLU A 18 -6.05 12.54 -4.86
CA GLU A 18 -7.09 11.72 -4.22
C GLU A 18 -6.61 10.28 -4.03
N VAL A 19 -5.89 9.73 -5.01
CA VAL A 19 -5.27 8.40 -4.90
C VAL A 19 -4.24 8.36 -3.79
N ALA A 20 -3.40 9.39 -3.66
CA ALA A 20 -2.40 9.51 -2.59
C ALA A 20 -3.07 9.53 -1.21
N CYS A 21 -4.15 10.30 -1.07
CA CYS A 21 -4.96 10.36 0.14
C CYS A 21 -5.56 8.98 0.48
N LEU A 22 -6.14 8.30 -0.52
CA LEU A 22 -6.79 6.99 -0.36
C LEU A 22 -5.79 5.89 0.04
N LEU A 23 -4.62 5.85 -0.60
CA LEU A 23 -3.57 4.87 -0.34
C LEU A 23 -2.69 5.22 0.88
N ARG A 24 -2.89 6.40 1.49
CA ARG A 24 -2.08 6.95 2.59
C ARG A 24 -0.57 6.95 2.30
N ILE A 25 -0.21 7.32 1.07
CA ILE A 25 1.19 7.43 0.61
C ILE A 25 1.42 8.80 -0.02
N SER A 26 2.68 9.20 -0.16
CA SER A 26 3.00 10.47 -0.80
C SER A 26 2.57 10.50 -2.28
N GLN A 27 2.15 11.67 -2.77
CA GLN A 27 1.84 11.88 -4.20
C GLN A 27 3.02 11.50 -5.10
N ARG A 28 4.26 11.77 -4.65
CA ARG A 28 5.49 11.37 -5.37
C ARG A 28 5.60 9.85 -5.51
N THR A 29 5.19 9.10 -4.48
CA THR A 29 5.14 7.63 -4.53
C THR A 29 4.05 7.14 -5.48
N VAL A 30 2.87 7.77 -5.48
CA VAL A 30 1.82 7.46 -6.46
C VAL A 30 2.33 7.70 -7.88
N GLY A 31 2.98 8.83 -8.12
CA GLY A 31 3.61 9.14 -9.41
C GLY A 31 4.54 8.02 -9.89
N ARG A 32 5.44 7.53 -9.02
CA ARG A 32 6.33 6.40 -9.33
C ARG A 32 5.58 5.10 -9.67
N ILE A 33 4.47 4.84 -8.99
CA ILE A 33 3.64 3.64 -9.23
C ILE A 33 2.91 3.75 -10.59
N LEU A 34 2.47 4.96 -10.95
CA LEU A 34 1.89 5.23 -12.26
C LEU A 34 2.95 5.13 -13.36
N ASP A 35 4.13 5.73 -13.14
CA ASP A 35 5.24 5.70 -14.09
C ASP A 35 5.77 4.26 -14.28
N SER A 36 5.66 3.39 -13.27
CA SER A 36 6.00 1.97 -13.39
C SER A 36 4.93 1.12 -14.09
N GLY A 37 3.80 1.72 -14.48
CA GLY A 37 2.69 1.02 -15.13
C GLY A 37 1.93 0.05 -14.22
N ALA A 38 2.09 0.16 -12.89
CA ALA A 38 1.44 -0.74 -11.96
C ALA A 38 -0.05 -0.44 -11.76
N ILE A 39 -0.47 0.80 -12.05
CA ILE A 39 -1.87 1.22 -12.10
C ILE A 39 -2.09 1.94 -13.44
N PRO A 40 -3.08 1.53 -14.23
CA PRO A 40 -3.47 2.25 -15.44
C PRO A 40 -3.89 3.68 -15.13
N PHE A 41 -3.48 4.63 -15.96
CA PHE A 41 -3.91 6.03 -15.85
C PHE A 41 -4.19 6.61 -17.23
N GLU A 42 -5.09 7.58 -17.28
CA GLU A 42 -5.42 8.35 -18.47
C GLU A 42 -5.02 9.81 -18.27
N MET A 43 -4.65 10.48 -19.35
CA MET A 43 -4.39 11.91 -19.33
C MET A 43 -5.63 12.65 -19.84
N VAL A 44 -6.24 13.46 -18.99
CA VAL A 44 -7.46 14.21 -19.34
C VAL A 44 -7.15 15.70 -19.50
N GLY A 45 -7.60 16.25 -20.63
CA GLY A 45 -7.54 17.68 -20.96
C GLY A 45 -6.23 18.17 -21.58
N ARG A 46 -6.21 19.44 -22.02
CA ARG A 46 -5.05 20.08 -22.68
C ARG A 46 -3.80 20.17 -21.81
N THR A 47 -3.98 20.20 -20.49
CA THR A 47 -2.88 20.27 -19.51
C THR A 47 -2.31 18.88 -19.17
N GLY A 48 -2.94 17.78 -19.61
CA GLY A 48 -2.42 16.42 -19.40
C GLY A 48 -2.49 15.96 -17.95
N ARG A 49 -3.59 16.23 -17.24
CA ARG A 49 -3.75 15.78 -15.85
C ARG A 49 -3.93 14.28 -15.80
N ARG A 50 -3.12 13.60 -14.99
CA ARG A 50 -3.21 12.14 -14.78
C ARG A 50 -4.42 11.81 -13.92
N MET A 51 -5.29 10.99 -14.46
CA MET A 51 -6.52 10.51 -13.86
C MET A 51 -6.51 9.00 -13.81
N VAL A 52 -7.00 8.42 -12.73
CA VAL A 52 -6.90 7.01 -12.43
C VAL A 52 -8.28 6.50 -12.07
N ALA A 53 -8.71 5.39 -12.66
CA ALA A 53 -9.98 4.79 -12.30
C ALA A 53 -9.96 4.30 -10.84
N ALA A 54 -11.00 4.61 -10.07
CA ALA A 54 -11.09 4.18 -8.67
C ALA A 54 -11.00 2.65 -8.52
N ASP A 55 -11.54 1.87 -9.47
CA ASP A 55 -11.46 0.41 -9.45
C ASP A 55 -10.02 -0.10 -9.55
N ASP A 56 -9.21 0.49 -10.43
CA ASP A 56 -7.80 0.11 -10.60
C ASP A 56 -6.98 0.39 -9.32
N VAL A 57 -7.26 1.51 -8.65
CA VAL A 57 -6.63 1.87 -7.37
C VAL A 57 -6.99 0.85 -6.29
N LEU A 58 -8.27 0.46 -6.21
CA LEU A 58 -8.74 -0.53 -5.25
C LEU A 58 -8.13 -1.91 -5.54
N ARG A 59 -8.00 -2.30 -6.81
CA ARG A 59 -7.32 -3.53 -7.22
C ARG A 59 -5.86 -3.53 -6.77
N PHE A 60 -5.14 -2.43 -7.01
CA PHE A 60 -3.75 -2.28 -6.56
C PHE A 60 -3.63 -2.33 -5.03
N LYS A 61 -4.54 -1.68 -4.29
CA LYS A 61 -4.56 -1.70 -2.83
C LYS A 61 -4.69 -3.12 -2.29
N ARG A 62 -5.64 -3.91 -2.82
CA ARG A 62 -5.85 -5.31 -2.40
C ARG A 62 -4.61 -6.17 -2.64
N GLU A 63 -3.98 -6.02 -3.80
CA GLU A 63 -2.75 -6.75 -4.15
C GLU A 63 -1.56 -6.33 -3.28
N SER A 64 -1.43 -5.03 -2.99
CA SER A 64 -0.38 -4.49 -2.12
C SER A 64 -0.52 -4.96 -0.67
N GLU A 65 -1.75 -5.03 -0.14
CA GLU A 65 -2.03 -5.58 1.18
C GLU A 65 -1.74 -7.09 1.26
N ARG A 66 -2.06 -7.84 0.19
CA ARG A 66 -1.74 -9.27 0.10
C ARG A 66 -0.22 -9.49 0.16
N ARG A 67 0.55 -8.71 -0.60
CA ARG A 67 2.03 -8.77 -0.57
C ARG A 67 2.60 -8.37 0.79
N ARG A 68 2.06 -7.34 1.44
CA ARG A 68 2.49 -6.94 2.79
C ARG A 68 2.21 -8.03 3.84
N ARG A 69 1.05 -8.68 3.78
CA ARG A 69 0.72 -9.80 4.69
C ARG A 69 1.68 -10.97 4.50
N ILE A 70 1.95 -11.37 3.25
CA ILE A 70 2.88 -12.46 2.95
C ILE A 70 4.31 -12.11 3.40
N ALA A 71 4.76 -10.87 3.21
CA ALA A 71 6.07 -10.43 3.68
C ALA A 71 6.19 -10.45 5.22
N LEU A 72 5.13 -10.05 5.93
CA LEU A 72 5.10 -10.12 7.40
C LEU A 72 5.03 -11.56 7.92
N GLU A 73 4.32 -12.45 7.22
CA GLU A 73 4.25 -13.88 7.56
C GLU A 73 5.60 -14.57 7.32
N GLY A 74 6.26 -14.30 6.18
CA GLY A 74 7.61 -14.80 5.91
C GLY A 74 8.68 -14.24 6.87
N MET A 75 8.49 -13.03 7.41
CA MET A 75 9.35 -12.51 8.49
C MET A 75 9.12 -13.21 9.83
N ARG A 76 7.92 -13.73 10.11
CA ARG A 76 7.65 -14.53 11.33
C ARG A 76 8.30 -15.91 11.23
N GLU A 77 8.24 -16.57 10.06
CA GLU A 77 8.99 -17.80 9.81
C GLU A 77 10.51 -17.59 9.90
N ALA A 78 11.03 -16.50 9.30
CA ALA A 78 12.46 -16.18 9.40
C ALA A 78 12.91 -15.81 10.83
N ALA A 79 11.99 -15.33 11.68
CA ALA A 79 12.27 -15.06 13.10
C ALA A 79 12.26 -16.33 13.97
N GLU A 80 11.54 -17.39 13.58
CA GLU A 80 11.59 -18.70 14.26
C GLU A 80 12.84 -19.52 13.88
N GLU A 81 13.40 -19.32 12.69
CA GLU A 81 14.66 -19.97 12.28
C GLU A 81 15.90 -19.35 12.97
N ILE A 82 15.81 -18.08 13.38
CA ILE A 82 16.81 -17.43 14.23
C ILE A 82 16.46 -17.73 15.70
N GLY A 83 16.64 -18.98 16.10
CA GLY A 83 16.59 -19.42 17.49
C GLY A 83 17.70 -18.77 18.31
N MET A 84 17.52 -17.51 18.72
CA MET A 84 18.45 -16.81 19.60
C MET A 84 17.74 -15.83 20.54
N TYR A 85 16.76 -16.34 21.29
CA TYR A 85 16.49 -15.82 22.62
C TYR A 85 17.24 -16.69 23.64
N ASP A 86 18.58 -16.65 23.60
CA ASP A 86 19.36 -17.09 24.75
C ASP A 86 20.56 -16.16 24.96
N THR A 87 20.34 -15.08 25.72
CA THR A 87 21.08 -14.76 26.95
C THR A 87 20.84 -13.29 27.37
N PRO A 88 20.72 -13.00 28.67
CA PRO A 88 20.49 -11.65 29.18
C PRO A 88 21.81 -10.86 29.23
N ASP A 89 22.08 -9.97 28.26
CA ASP A 89 23.16 -9.00 28.41
C ASP A 89 22.64 -7.64 28.89
N SER A 90 22.76 -7.48 30.20
CA SER A 90 22.73 -6.22 30.92
C SER A 90 23.79 -5.25 30.38
N ARG A 91 23.45 -4.37 29.42
CA ARG A 91 24.35 -3.26 29.04
C ARG A 91 23.70 -2.14 28.21
N ILE A 92 22.48 -1.73 28.55
CA ILE A 92 21.97 -0.44 28.07
C ILE A 92 22.42 0.63 29.07
N PRO A 93 23.45 1.46 28.80
CA PRO A 93 23.71 2.59 29.67
C PRO A 93 22.55 3.57 29.54
N THR A 94 21.78 3.71 30.61
CA THR A 94 20.78 4.77 30.76
C THR A 94 21.48 6.10 30.59
N ARG A 95 21.13 6.83 29.53
CA ARG A 95 21.60 8.19 29.31
C ARG A 95 21.04 9.07 30.43
N THR A 96 21.86 9.31 31.45
CA THR A 96 21.54 10.29 32.49
C THR A 96 21.53 11.69 31.90
N ARG A 97 20.64 12.49 32.47
CA ARG A 97 20.19 13.83 32.09
C ARG A 97 21.29 14.85 31.79
#